data_AF-A0A3M2B2X1-F1
#
_entry.id   AF-A0A3M2B2X1-F1
#
_cell.length_a   1.000
_cell.length_b   1.000
_cell.length_c   1.000
_cell.angle_alpha   90.00
_cell.angle_beta   90.00
_cell.angle_gamma   90.00
#
_symmetry.space_group_name_H-M   'P 1'
#
loop_
_entity.id
_entity.type
_entity.pdbx_description
1 polymer ?
#
loop_
_entity_poly.entity_id
_entity_poly.type
_entity_poly.pdbx_seq_one_letter_code
_entity_poly.pdbx_strand_id
1 'polypeptide(L)'
;MAVQVPTEGQTVEWKREWTERALEDLAAFANTDGGTLWIGIQNDGTVVGAQTDDREIQRITNQIAAHLGITPAVEIVSMHGRPVIRITVEPAAHLVAYRGRYLRRVGSTNRDFAQDELARHVMQRLGLHWDGLVSEWGLEYLDAEALRHFARLARDRLPYIDPQYPQATLQNLGLIRDGKLTNAAVLLFAQNPQRLYPLAQVRIGLFRDNQILDSHDFRGTLWQQLEG
;
A
#
# COMPACT_ATOMS: atom_id res chain seq x y z
N MET A 1 11.60 13.87 -34.44
CA MET A 1 12.54 13.68 -33.32
C MET A 1 12.67 12.18 -33.11
N ALA A 2 13.89 11.64 -32.98
CA ALA A 2 14.05 10.22 -32.68
C ALA A 2 13.47 9.96 -31.28
N VAL A 3 12.52 9.05 -31.17
CA VAL A 3 12.03 8.60 -29.86
C VAL A 3 13.21 7.90 -29.18
N GLN A 4 13.60 8.35 -27.99
CA GLN A 4 14.65 7.71 -27.20
C GLN A 4 13.97 6.78 -26.20
N VAL A 5 14.44 5.53 -26.11
CA VAL A 5 13.89 4.57 -25.15
C VAL A 5 14.53 4.81 -23.80
N PRO A 6 13.75 4.98 -22.73
CA PRO A 6 14.31 5.04 -21.38
C PRO A 6 14.90 3.68 -20.99
N THR A 7 15.94 3.68 -20.16
CA THR A 7 16.59 2.47 -19.66
C THR A 7 15.65 1.64 -18.79
N GLU A 8 15.83 0.31 -18.80
CA GLU A 8 15.08 -0.59 -17.91
C GLU A 8 15.21 -0.21 -16.44
N GLY A 9 14.13 -0.41 -15.70
CA GLY A 9 14.08 -0.09 -14.29
C GLY A 9 12.67 -0.21 -13.72
N GLN A 10 12.37 0.67 -12.76
CA GLN A 10 11.14 0.61 -11.96
C GLN A 10 9.87 0.77 -12.80
N THR A 11 9.92 1.45 -13.95
CA THR A 11 8.75 1.76 -14.78
C THR A 11 8.94 1.40 -16.24
N VAL A 12 10.06 0.76 -16.62
CA VAL A 12 10.37 0.41 -18.00
C VAL A 12 10.94 -1.00 -18.08
N GLU A 13 10.43 -1.77 -19.04
CA GLU A 13 10.88 -3.12 -19.39
C GLU A 13 11.02 -3.24 -20.90
N TRP A 14 12.07 -3.91 -21.38
CA TRP A 14 12.26 -4.23 -22.78
C TRP A 14 12.07 -5.73 -23.03
N LYS A 15 11.41 -6.05 -24.14
CA LYS A 15 11.34 -7.41 -24.66
C LYS A 15 11.63 -7.40 -26.13
N ARG A 16 12.39 -8.41 -26.57
CA ARG A 16 12.62 -8.64 -28.00
C ARG A 16 11.31 -8.93 -28.73
N GLU A 17 10.45 -9.72 -28.11
CA GLU A 17 9.17 -10.19 -28.66
C GLU A 17 8.13 -10.40 -27.55
N TRP A 18 6.85 -10.49 -27.92
CA TRP A 18 5.80 -10.79 -26.96
C TRP A 18 5.90 -12.24 -26.46
N THR A 19 5.94 -12.41 -25.14
CA THR A 19 5.88 -13.73 -24.48
C THR A 19 4.98 -13.64 -23.26
N GLU A 20 4.61 -14.77 -22.67
CA GLU A 20 3.80 -14.75 -21.43
C GLU A 20 4.48 -14.00 -20.27
N ARG A 21 5.81 -13.86 -20.28
CA ARG A 21 6.55 -13.05 -19.28
C ARG A 21 6.16 -11.57 -19.34
N ALA A 22 5.73 -11.07 -20.49
CA ALA A 22 5.18 -9.72 -20.61
C ALA A 22 3.95 -9.53 -19.72
N LEU A 23 3.10 -10.55 -19.56
CA LEU A 23 1.96 -10.47 -18.65
C LEU A 23 2.40 -10.35 -17.18
N GLU A 24 3.48 -11.04 -16.82
CA GLU A 24 4.11 -10.93 -15.49
C GLU A 24 4.59 -9.50 -15.22
N ASP A 25 5.28 -8.89 -16.19
CA ASP A 25 5.78 -7.51 -16.11
C ASP A 25 4.63 -6.49 -16.01
N LEU A 26 3.60 -6.64 -16.84
CA LEU A 26 2.42 -5.76 -16.84
C LEU A 26 1.63 -5.87 -15.52
N ALA A 27 1.51 -7.07 -14.95
CA ALA A 27 0.90 -7.26 -13.64
C ALA A 27 1.72 -6.57 -12.53
N ALA A 28 3.04 -6.70 -12.56
CA ALA A 28 3.93 -6.05 -11.61
C ALA A 28 3.87 -4.51 -11.71
N PHE A 29 3.81 -3.96 -12.92
CA PHE A 29 3.60 -2.53 -13.15
C PHE A 29 2.25 -2.06 -12.64
N ALA A 30 1.16 -2.75 -12.97
CA ALA A 30 -0.19 -2.41 -12.50
C ALA A 30 -0.28 -2.38 -10.96
N ASN A 31 0.38 -3.32 -10.28
CA ASN A 31 0.41 -3.39 -8.83
C ASN A 31 1.36 -2.38 -8.16
N THR A 32 2.17 -1.66 -8.92
CA THR A 32 3.11 -0.65 -8.39
C THR A 32 2.79 0.72 -8.96
N ASP A 33 3.78 1.38 -9.55
CA ASP A 33 3.74 2.78 -9.99
C ASP A 33 3.29 2.90 -11.46
N GLY A 34 2.74 1.83 -12.03
CA GLY A 34 2.54 1.71 -13.46
C GLY A 34 3.85 1.48 -14.19
N GLY A 35 3.82 1.57 -15.52
CA GLY A 35 5.02 1.42 -16.32
C GLY A 35 4.75 1.20 -17.80
N THR A 36 5.84 1.07 -18.55
CA THR A 36 5.83 0.91 -19.99
C THR A 36 6.66 -0.31 -20.38
N LEU A 37 6.00 -1.26 -21.04
CA LEU A 37 6.63 -2.39 -21.69
C LEU A 37 6.88 -2.06 -23.16
N TRP A 38 8.11 -2.26 -23.62
CA TRP A 38 8.50 -2.07 -25.02
C TRP A 38 8.81 -3.42 -25.68
N ILE A 39 8.16 -3.71 -26.81
CA ILE A 39 8.36 -4.94 -27.57
C ILE A 39 9.05 -4.63 -28.89
N GLY A 40 10.12 -5.36 -29.19
CA GLY A 40 10.99 -5.13 -30.35
C GLY A 40 12.35 -4.55 -29.97
N ILE A 41 12.74 -4.64 -28.69
CA ILE A 41 14.00 -4.12 -28.13
C ILE A 41 14.70 -5.24 -27.37
N GLN A 42 15.98 -5.46 -27.64
CA GLN A 42 16.80 -6.42 -26.90
C GLN A 42 17.22 -5.88 -25.53
N ASN A 43 17.69 -6.76 -24.65
CA ASN A 43 18.16 -6.39 -23.30
C ASN A 43 19.36 -5.43 -23.31
N ASP A 44 20.09 -5.35 -24.42
CA ASP A 44 21.19 -4.39 -24.62
C ASP A 44 20.72 -3.03 -25.19
N GLY A 45 19.41 -2.85 -25.39
CA GLY A 45 18.80 -1.65 -25.97
C GLY A 45 18.73 -1.67 -27.50
N THR A 46 19.23 -2.71 -28.18
CA THR A 46 19.20 -2.80 -29.64
C THR A 46 17.76 -2.95 -30.14
N VAL A 47 17.32 -2.00 -30.98
CA VAL A 47 16.00 -2.05 -31.63
C VAL A 47 16.01 -3.06 -32.78
N VAL A 48 15.25 -4.16 -32.62
CA VAL A 48 15.11 -5.21 -33.64
C VAL A 48 13.80 -5.12 -34.42
N GLY A 49 12.80 -4.42 -33.86
CA GLY A 49 11.45 -4.33 -34.40
C GLY A 49 10.53 -5.46 -33.90
N ALA A 50 9.23 -5.20 -33.95
CA ALA A 50 8.17 -6.13 -33.56
C ALA A 50 7.21 -6.39 -34.73
N GLN A 51 6.47 -7.50 -34.65
CA GLN A 51 5.32 -7.74 -35.52
C GLN A 51 4.16 -6.87 -35.04
N THR A 52 3.58 -6.04 -35.92
CA THR A 52 2.59 -5.03 -35.54
C THR A 52 1.34 -5.03 -36.42
N ASP A 53 1.02 -6.15 -37.06
CA ASP A 53 -0.25 -6.29 -37.76
C ASP A 53 -1.44 -6.33 -36.78
N ASP A 54 -2.63 -5.97 -37.26
CA ASP A 54 -3.84 -5.84 -36.44
C ASP A 54 -4.17 -7.13 -35.66
N ARG A 55 -3.88 -8.29 -36.25
CA ARG A 55 -4.13 -9.59 -35.61
C ARG A 55 -3.21 -9.78 -34.41
N GLU A 56 -1.95 -9.38 -34.52
CA GLU A 56 -0.98 -9.46 -33.41
C GLU A 56 -1.34 -8.49 -32.29
N ILE A 57 -1.68 -7.24 -32.62
CA ILE A 57 -2.11 -6.25 -31.61
C ILE A 57 -3.37 -6.73 -30.88
N GLN A 58 -4.35 -7.26 -31.61
CA GLN A 58 -5.57 -7.80 -31.00
C GLN A 58 -5.29 -9.06 -30.17
N ARG A 59 -4.34 -9.90 -30.57
CA ARG A 59 -3.92 -11.06 -29.77
C ARG A 59 -3.32 -10.62 -28.44
N ILE A 60 -2.44 -9.62 -28.45
CA ILE A 60 -1.79 -9.06 -27.26
C ILE A 60 -2.83 -8.45 -26.31
N THR A 61 -3.70 -7.56 -26.81
CA THR A 61 -4.71 -6.90 -25.97
C THR A 61 -5.71 -7.89 -25.37
N ASN A 62 -6.16 -8.88 -26.14
CA ASN A 62 -7.03 -9.95 -25.63
C ASN A 62 -6.34 -10.79 -24.56
N GLN A 63 -5.05 -11.12 -24.73
CA GLN A 63 -4.30 -11.85 -23.70
C GLN A 63 -4.17 -11.05 -22.41
N ILE A 64 -3.88 -9.75 -22.49
CA ILE A 64 -3.80 -8.87 -21.33
C ILE A 64 -5.15 -8.82 -20.61
N ALA A 65 -6.24 -8.56 -21.33
CA ALA A 65 -7.58 -8.51 -20.75
C ALA A 65 -7.98 -9.84 -20.10
N ALA A 66 -7.76 -10.96 -20.78
CA ALA A 66 -8.16 -12.28 -20.30
C ALA A 66 -7.39 -12.75 -19.06
N HIS A 67 -6.10 -12.41 -18.96
CA HIS A 67 -5.26 -12.92 -17.87
C HIS A 67 -5.13 -11.94 -16.70
N LEU A 68 -5.19 -10.63 -16.97
CA LEU A 68 -4.89 -9.59 -15.98
C LEU A 68 -6.10 -8.71 -15.65
N GLY A 69 -7.15 -8.71 -16.49
CA GLY A 69 -8.33 -7.86 -16.27
C GLY A 69 -8.08 -6.37 -16.39
N ILE A 70 -6.98 -5.96 -17.03
CA ILE A 70 -6.60 -4.55 -17.26
C ILE A 70 -6.71 -4.19 -18.75
N THR A 71 -6.79 -2.89 -19.05
CA THR A 71 -6.85 -2.36 -20.42
C THR A 71 -5.77 -1.28 -20.61
N PRO A 72 -4.54 -1.66 -21.00
CA PRO A 72 -3.46 -0.71 -21.18
C PRO A 72 -3.60 0.09 -22.48
N ALA A 73 -2.89 1.21 -22.56
CA ALA A 73 -2.68 1.93 -23.81
C ALA A 73 -1.63 1.20 -24.65
N VAL A 74 -1.97 0.86 -25.90
CA VAL A 74 -1.07 0.18 -26.84
C VAL A 74 -0.83 1.07 -28.05
N GLU A 75 0.44 1.36 -28.34
CA GLU A 75 0.85 2.21 -29.44
C GLU A 75 1.96 1.54 -30.26
N ILE A 76 1.96 1.79 -31.57
CA ILE A 76 3.05 1.38 -32.46
C ILE A 76 3.92 2.62 -32.72
N VAL A 77 5.20 2.52 -32.37
CA VAL A 77 6.17 3.61 -32.50
C VAL A 77 7.25 3.20 -33.50
N SER A 78 7.61 4.08 -34.43
CA SER A 78 8.76 3.84 -35.32
C SER A 78 10.06 4.30 -34.65
N MET A 79 11.00 3.38 -34.51
CA MET A 79 12.29 3.59 -33.86
C MET A 79 13.41 3.07 -34.76
N HIS A 80 14.32 3.96 -35.17
CA HIS A 80 15.40 3.62 -36.12
C HIS A 80 14.87 2.93 -37.40
N GLY A 81 13.70 3.34 -37.90
CA GLY A 81 13.05 2.78 -39.08
C GLY A 81 12.37 1.42 -38.86
N ARG A 82 12.30 0.93 -37.63
CA ARG A 82 11.64 -0.34 -37.27
C ARG A 82 10.42 -0.08 -36.37
N PRO A 83 9.31 -0.83 -36.54
CA PRO A 83 8.15 -0.68 -35.66
C PRO A 83 8.40 -1.35 -34.31
N VAL A 84 7.99 -0.70 -33.22
CA VAL A 84 8.11 -1.17 -31.83
C VAL A 84 6.75 -0.98 -31.16
N ILE A 85 6.30 -1.94 -30.35
CA ILE A 85 5.04 -1.81 -29.60
C ILE A 85 5.34 -1.23 -28.23
N ARG A 86 4.65 -0.16 -27.86
CA ARG A 86 4.68 0.46 -26.54
C ARG A 86 3.37 0.17 -25.82
N ILE A 87 3.44 -0.54 -24.69
CA ILE A 87 2.29 -0.87 -23.85
C ILE A 87 2.44 -0.13 -22.53
N THR A 88 1.54 0.80 -22.25
CA THR A 88 1.56 1.63 -21.03
C THR A 88 0.44 1.21 -20.09
N VAL A 89 0.81 0.92 -18.85
CA VAL A 89 -0.08 0.51 -17.77
C VAL A 89 -0.04 1.57 -16.68
N GLU A 90 -1.21 2.04 -16.28
CA GLU A 90 -1.37 2.87 -15.08
C GLU A 90 -1.45 1.99 -13.82
N PRO A 91 -1.10 2.53 -12.62
CA PRO A 91 -1.38 1.85 -11.36
C PRO A 91 -2.86 1.43 -11.26
N ALA A 92 -3.12 0.13 -11.08
CA ALA A 92 -4.47 -0.39 -10.96
C ALA A 92 -5.07 -0.11 -9.57
N ALA A 93 -6.34 0.26 -9.50
CA ALA A 93 -7.01 0.47 -8.20
C ALA A 93 -7.12 -0.83 -7.38
N HIS A 94 -7.14 -1.98 -8.04
CA HIS A 94 -7.19 -3.32 -7.45
C HIS A 94 -5.88 -4.07 -7.69
N LEU A 95 -5.67 -5.15 -6.93
CA LEU A 95 -4.55 -6.05 -7.17
C LEU A 95 -4.78 -6.89 -8.43
N VAL A 96 -3.80 -6.86 -9.32
CA VAL A 96 -3.73 -7.64 -10.54
C VAL A 96 -2.94 -8.92 -10.27
N ALA A 97 -3.63 -10.06 -10.33
CA ALA A 97 -3.00 -11.36 -10.21
C ALA A 97 -2.48 -11.84 -11.56
N TYR A 98 -1.33 -12.51 -11.55
CA TYR A 98 -0.84 -13.30 -12.67
C TYR A 98 -0.64 -14.74 -12.21
N ARG A 99 -1.45 -15.67 -12.74
CA ARG A 99 -1.40 -17.10 -12.37
C ARG A 99 -1.48 -17.34 -10.85
N GLY A 100 -2.33 -16.59 -10.16
CA GLY A 100 -2.51 -16.67 -8.71
C GLY A 100 -1.41 -16.01 -7.87
N ARG A 101 -0.41 -15.38 -8.51
CA ARG A 101 0.65 -14.63 -7.84
C ARG A 101 0.37 -13.14 -7.92
N TYR A 102 0.68 -12.43 -6.84
CA TYR A 102 0.66 -10.96 -6.81
C TYR A 102 2.10 -10.47 -6.82
N LEU A 103 2.44 -9.73 -7.86
CA LEU A 103 3.82 -9.33 -8.14
C LEU A 103 3.97 -7.83 -7.97
N ARG A 104 5.15 -7.40 -7.54
CA ARG A 104 5.58 -6.00 -7.53
C ARG A 104 6.88 -5.81 -8.28
N ARG A 105 7.03 -4.63 -8.87
CA ARG A 105 8.27 -4.18 -9.49
C ARG A 105 9.23 -3.65 -8.42
N VAL A 106 10.49 -4.12 -8.47
CA VAL A 106 11.60 -3.67 -7.64
C VAL A 106 12.84 -3.53 -8.52
N GLY A 107 13.19 -2.30 -8.86
CA GLY A 107 14.19 -2.02 -9.89
C GLY A 107 13.73 -2.59 -11.23
N SER A 108 14.60 -3.34 -11.91
CA SER A 108 14.29 -4.04 -13.17
C SER A 108 13.76 -5.46 -12.98
N THR A 109 13.37 -5.84 -11.76
CA THR A 109 12.93 -7.21 -11.45
C THR A 109 11.53 -7.25 -10.85
N ASN A 110 10.81 -8.34 -11.11
CA ASN A 110 9.53 -8.61 -10.46
C ASN A 110 9.73 -9.55 -9.27
N ARG A 111 9.03 -9.27 -8.17
CA ARG A 111 9.04 -10.09 -6.96
C ARG A 111 7.62 -10.37 -6.51
N ASP A 112 7.38 -11.53 -5.92
CA ASP A 112 6.13 -11.79 -5.22
C ASP A 112 6.01 -10.85 -4.02
N PHE A 113 4.80 -10.35 -3.76
CA PHE A 113 4.50 -9.72 -2.48
C PHE A 113 4.66 -10.76 -1.36
N ALA A 114 5.35 -10.39 -0.29
CA ALA A 114 5.24 -11.10 0.96
C ALA A 114 3.81 -10.99 1.51
N GLN A 115 3.35 -11.98 2.27
CA GLN A 115 1.95 -12.04 2.72
C GLN A 115 1.53 -10.82 3.55
N ASP A 116 2.39 -10.37 4.46
CA ASP A 116 2.18 -9.20 5.30
C ASP A 116 2.25 -7.89 4.51
N GLU A 117 3.07 -7.85 3.46
CA GLU A 117 3.19 -6.74 2.55
C GLU A 117 1.97 -6.61 1.66
N LEU A 118 1.43 -7.74 1.18
CA LEU A 118 0.21 -7.78 0.38
C LEU A 118 -0.98 -7.18 1.14
N ALA A 119 -1.17 -7.60 2.39
CA ALA A 119 -2.24 -7.07 3.24
C ALA A 119 -2.09 -5.54 3.43
N ARG A 120 -0.88 -5.06 3.73
CA ARG A 120 -0.60 -3.62 3.86
C ARG A 120 -0.84 -2.87 2.56
N HIS A 121 -0.45 -3.44 1.42
CA HIS A 121 -0.62 -2.83 0.11
C HIS A 121 -2.12 -2.70 -0.26
N VAL A 122 -2.91 -3.73 -0.01
CA VAL A 122 -4.38 -3.69 -0.20
C VAL A 122 -5.00 -2.61 0.67
N MET A 123 -4.63 -2.54 1.95
CA MET A 123 -5.14 -1.51 2.85
C MET A 123 -4.82 -0.11 2.33
N GLN A 124 -3.56 0.15 1.96
CA GLN A 124 -3.16 1.44 1.40
C GLN A 124 -3.95 1.82 0.13
N ARG A 125 -4.17 0.88 -0.79
CA ARG A 125 -4.98 1.11 -2.01
C ARG A 125 -6.44 1.43 -1.71
N LEU A 126 -7.00 0.86 -0.64
CA LEU A 126 -8.35 1.16 -0.17
C LEU A 126 -8.43 2.46 0.67
N GLY A 127 -7.30 3.17 0.85
CA GLY A 127 -7.22 4.33 1.76
C GLY A 127 -7.42 3.94 3.22
N LEU A 128 -7.24 2.67 3.56
CA LEU A 128 -7.35 2.14 4.91
C LEU A 128 -5.95 2.09 5.54
N HIS A 129 -5.89 2.50 6.78
CA HIS A 129 -4.73 2.35 7.64
C HIS A 129 -5.06 1.41 8.80
N TRP A 130 -4.04 0.80 9.40
CA TRP A 130 -4.23 -0.15 10.49
C TRP A 130 -4.97 0.45 11.69
N ASP A 131 -4.66 1.69 12.00
CA ASP A 131 -5.30 2.47 13.06
C ASP A 131 -6.80 2.74 12.80
N GLY A 132 -7.21 2.81 11.53
CA GLY A 132 -8.60 2.97 11.10
C GLY A 132 -9.42 1.67 11.00
N LEU A 133 -8.80 0.50 11.20
CA LEU A 133 -9.54 -0.77 11.24
C LEU A 133 -10.39 -0.87 12.51
N VAL A 134 -11.54 -1.50 12.38
CA VAL A 134 -12.48 -1.74 13.48
C VAL A 134 -11.98 -2.91 14.33
N SER A 135 -11.98 -2.73 15.65
CA SER A 135 -11.66 -3.77 16.63
C SER A 135 -12.93 -4.49 17.10
N GLU A 136 -12.73 -5.56 17.88
CA GLU A 136 -13.82 -6.30 18.51
C GLU A 136 -14.51 -5.51 19.66
N TRP A 137 -13.93 -4.39 20.11
CA TRP A 137 -14.36 -3.66 21.32
C TRP A 137 -15.34 -2.53 21.01
N GLY A 138 -16.42 -2.42 21.79
CA GLY A 138 -17.35 -1.29 21.75
C GLY A 138 -17.05 -0.23 22.81
N LEU A 139 -17.98 0.71 22.97
CA LEU A 139 -17.89 1.81 23.94
C LEU A 139 -17.77 1.35 25.41
N GLU A 140 -18.20 0.13 25.72
CA GLU A 140 -18.09 -0.47 27.05
C GLU A 140 -16.65 -0.62 27.54
N TYR A 141 -15.66 -0.62 26.63
CA TYR A 141 -14.24 -0.68 26.97
C TYR A 141 -13.56 0.69 27.02
N LEU A 142 -14.30 1.77 26.80
CA LEU A 142 -13.77 3.13 26.81
C LEU A 142 -13.39 3.57 28.22
N ASP A 143 -12.21 4.18 28.36
CA ASP A 143 -11.80 4.96 29.51
C ASP A 143 -12.32 6.39 29.35
N ALA A 144 -13.39 6.69 30.07
CA ALA A 144 -14.00 8.02 30.05
C ALA A 144 -13.07 9.11 30.61
N GLU A 145 -12.12 8.77 31.47
CA GLU A 145 -11.12 9.72 31.95
C GLU A 145 -10.15 10.09 30.83
N ALA A 146 -9.63 9.09 30.09
CA ALA A 146 -8.74 9.33 28.96
C ALA A 146 -9.38 10.26 27.89
N LEU A 147 -10.68 10.07 27.60
CA LEU A 147 -11.40 10.95 26.68
C LEU A 147 -11.58 12.38 27.24
N ARG A 148 -11.92 12.52 28.53
CA ARG A 148 -11.99 13.83 29.19
C ARG A 148 -10.63 14.52 29.23
N HIS A 149 -9.57 13.76 29.44
CA HIS A 149 -8.21 14.26 29.46
C HIS A 149 -7.81 14.79 28.08
N PHE A 150 -8.02 14.01 27.01
CA PHE A 150 -7.83 14.48 25.64
C PHE A 150 -8.66 15.72 25.31
N ALA A 151 -9.93 15.79 25.71
CA ALA A 151 -10.76 16.96 25.49
C ALA A 151 -10.22 18.24 26.17
N ARG A 152 -9.51 18.09 27.31
CA ARG A 152 -8.78 19.21 27.94
C ARG A 152 -7.56 19.63 27.12
N LEU A 153 -6.75 18.67 26.69
CA LEU A 153 -5.54 18.92 25.89
C LEU A 153 -5.85 19.51 24.50
N ALA A 154 -6.92 19.04 23.87
CA ALA A 154 -7.29 19.41 22.51
C ALA A 154 -8.13 20.69 22.43
N ARG A 155 -8.53 21.29 23.57
CA ARG A 155 -9.50 22.39 23.64
C ARG A 155 -9.19 23.55 22.70
N ASP A 156 -7.92 23.94 22.58
CA ASP A 156 -7.50 25.06 21.74
C ASP A 156 -7.60 24.76 20.24
N ARG A 157 -7.48 23.50 19.84
CA ARG A 157 -7.49 23.06 18.42
C ARG A 157 -8.82 22.47 17.98
N LEU A 158 -9.55 21.84 18.90
CA LEU A 158 -10.79 21.10 18.68
C LEU A 158 -11.82 21.50 19.75
N PRO A 159 -12.30 22.76 19.73
CA PRO A 159 -13.17 23.30 20.79
C PRO A 159 -14.56 22.65 20.84
N TYR A 160 -14.94 21.92 19.80
CA TYR A 160 -16.24 21.25 19.66
C TYR A 160 -16.28 19.83 20.26
N ILE A 161 -15.16 19.33 20.80
CA ILE A 161 -15.12 18.03 21.46
C ILE A 161 -15.89 18.10 22.78
N ASP A 162 -16.92 17.26 22.90
CA ASP A 162 -17.66 17.12 24.15
C ASP A 162 -17.51 15.69 24.71
N PRO A 163 -16.69 15.48 25.75
CA PRO A 163 -16.48 14.17 26.33
C PRO A 163 -17.71 13.64 27.09
N GLN A 164 -18.77 14.45 27.30
CA GLN A 164 -20.04 13.98 27.87
C GLN A 164 -20.83 13.10 26.90
N TYR A 165 -20.57 13.23 25.60
CA TYR A 165 -21.17 12.44 24.54
C TYR A 165 -20.11 11.59 23.83
N PRO A 166 -19.55 10.55 24.48
CA PRO A 166 -18.39 9.81 23.98
C PRO A 166 -18.62 9.19 22.60
N GLN A 167 -19.81 8.64 22.36
CA GLN A 167 -20.13 8.05 21.05
C GLN A 167 -20.07 9.10 19.93
N ALA A 168 -20.77 10.22 20.09
CA ALA A 168 -20.80 11.28 19.07
C ALA A 168 -19.40 11.88 18.87
N THR A 169 -18.66 12.09 19.95
CA THR A 169 -17.28 12.58 19.90
C THR A 169 -16.37 11.63 19.13
N LEU A 170 -16.40 10.33 19.43
CA LEU A 170 -15.59 9.34 18.71
C LEU A 170 -16.04 9.18 17.25
N GLN A 171 -17.33 9.29 16.95
CA GLN A 171 -17.85 9.30 15.56
C GLN A 171 -17.30 10.48 14.77
N ASN A 172 -17.34 11.69 15.34
CA ASN A 172 -16.84 12.90 14.72
C ASN A 172 -15.32 12.85 14.48
N LEU A 173 -14.59 12.13 15.33
CA LEU A 173 -13.15 11.89 15.17
C LEU A 173 -12.83 10.71 14.24
N GLY A 174 -13.84 10.01 13.71
CA GLY A 174 -13.67 8.82 12.86
C GLY A 174 -13.16 7.58 13.61
N LEU A 175 -13.29 7.57 14.94
CA LEU A 175 -12.72 6.59 15.85
C LEU A 175 -13.66 5.46 16.24
N ILE A 176 -14.91 5.48 15.77
CA ILE A 176 -15.88 4.40 15.94
C ILE A 176 -16.67 4.20 14.65
N ARG A 177 -16.93 2.94 14.28
CA ARG A 177 -17.75 2.56 13.13
C ARG A 177 -18.64 1.40 13.54
N ASP A 178 -19.93 1.44 13.19
CA ASP A 178 -20.91 0.40 13.52
C ASP A 178 -20.92 -0.01 15.00
N GLY A 179 -20.72 0.96 15.91
CA GLY A 179 -20.70 0.75 17.35
C GLY A 179 -19.39 0.14 17.90
N LYS A 180 -18.39 -0.09 17.05
CA LYS A 180 -17.09 -0.67 17.41
C LYS A 180 -15.95 0.35 17.26
N LEU A 181 -15.06 0.33 18.24
CA LEU A 181 -13.89 1.18 18.31
C LEU A 181 -12.88 0.81 17.21
N THR A 182 -12.30 1.81 16.59
CA THR A 182 -11.12 1.62 15.74
C THR A 182 -9.89 1.27 16.58
N ASN A 183 -8.86 0.70 15.95
CA ASN A 183 -7.59 0.41 16.61
C ASN A 183 -6.96 1.67 17.24
N ALA A 184 -7.03 2.83 16.57
CA ALA A 184 -6.64 4.12 17.15
C ALA A 184 -7.41 4.43 18.43
N ALA A 185 -8.74 4.27 18.41
CA ALA A 185 -9.57 4.58 19.58
C ALA A 185 -9.25 3.67 20.76
N VAL A 186 -8.94 2.40 20.50
CA VAL A 186 -8.47 1.47 21.54
C VAL A 186 -7.17 1.98 22.15
N LEU A 187 -6.17 2.29 21.34
CA LEU A 187 -4.87 2.75 21.82
C LEU A 187 -4.94 4.09 22.58
N LEU A 188 -5.80 5.01 22.12
CA LEU A 188 -5.93 6.34 22.70
C LEU A 188 -6.85 6.38 23.92
N PHE A 189 -7.90 5.56 23.95
CA PHE A 189 -9.00 5.76 24.88
C PHE A 189 -9.54 4.50 25.54
N ALA A 190 -9.09 3.28 25.23
CA ALA A 190 -9.62 2.09 25.90
C ALA A 190 -8.94 1.82 27.25
N GLN A 191 -9.69 1.20 28.15
CA GLN A 191 -9.16 0.68 29.41
C GLN A 191 -8.24 -0.51 29.12
N ASN A 192 -6.96 -0.40 29.49
CA ASN A 192 -5.95 -1.45 29.32
C ASN A 192 -5.89 -1.99 27.86
N PRO A 193 -5.46 -1.15 26.89
CA PRO A 193 -5.41 -1.53 25.47
C PRO A 193 -4.48 -2.73 25.21
N GLN A 194 -3.57 -3.04 26.13
CA GLN A 194 -2.67 -4.18 26.05
C GLN A 194 -3.39 -5.53 26.02
N ARG A 195 -4.68 -5.60 26.40
CA ARG A 195 -5.49 -6.82 26.21
C ARG A 195 -5.73 -7.16 24.74
N LEU A 196 -5.81 -6.15 23.87
CA LEU A 196 -5.87 -6.34 22.41
C LEU A 196 -4.50 -6.24 21.75
N TYR A 197 -3.64 -5.34 22.24
CA TYR A 197 -2.31 -5.10 21.68
C TYR A 197 -1.23 -5.24 22.76
N PRO A 198 -0.81 -6.47 23.10
CA PRO A 198 0.13 -6.73 24.21
C PRO A 198 1.46 -5.97 24.13
N LEU A 199 1.87 -5.58 22.92
CA LEU A 199 3.11 -4.85 22.65
C LEU A 199 2.92 -3.32 22.60
N ALA A 200 1.71 -2.80 22.76
CA ALA A 200 1.45 -1.37 22.81
C ALA A 200 1.88 -0.79 24.17
N GLN A 201 3.18 -0.74 24.42
CA GLN A 201 3.78 -0.23 25.66
C GLN A 201 5.13 0.43 25.34
N VAL A 202 5.56 1.36 26.18
CA VAL A 202 6.89 1.96 26.11
C VAL A 202 7.73 1.39 27.25
N ARG A 203 8.93 0.91 26.95
CA ARG A 203 9.91 0.48 27.95
C ARG A 203 11.14 1.38 27.88
N ILE A 204 11.49 1.98 29.01
CA ILE A 204 12.71 2.78 29.16
C ILE A 204 13.68 1.98 30.03
N GLY A 205 14.87 1.70 29.49
CA GLY A 205 15.94 1.02 30.21
C GLY A 205 17.11 1.96 30.48
N LEU A 206 17.64 1.96 31.69
CA LEU A 206 18.93 2.56 32.04
C LEU A 206 20.03 1.51 31.88
N PHE A 207 21.10 1.83 31.18
CA PHE A 207 22.19 0.90 30.89
C PHE A 207 23.53 1.40 31.40
N ARG A 208 24.41 0.46 31.78
CA ARG A 208 25.85 0.68 31.95
C ARG A 208 26.58 -0.44 31.22
N ASP A 209 27.42 -0.05 30.27
CA ASP A 209 28.01 -0.96 29.29
C ASP A 209 26.91 -1.82 28.63
N ASN A 210 27.02 -3.15 28.70
CA ASN A 210 26.02 -4.09 28.18
C ASN A 210 25.03 -4.60 29.25
N GLN A 211 24.93 -3.93 30.41
CA GLN A 211 24.04 -4.33 31.51
C GLN A 211 22.90 -3.34 31.68
N ILE A 212 21.68 -3.86 31.86
CA ILE A 212 20.51 -3.07 32.28
C ILE A 212 20.63 -2.82 33.78
N LEU A 213 20.75 -1.54 34.15
CA LEU A 213 20.77 -1.09 35.54
C LEU A 213 19.35 -0.95 36.12
N ASP A 214 18.42 -0.48 35.31
CA ASP A 214 17.02 -0.31 35.69
C ASP A 214 16.13 -0.33 34.44
N SER A 215 14.85 -0.64 34.60
CA SER A 215 13.88 -0.56 33.51
C SER A 215 12.50 -0.22 34.03
N HIS A 216 11.81 0.69 33.33
CA HIS A 216 10.44 1.05 33.61
C HIS A 216 9.55 0.78 32.39
N ASP A 217 8.40 0.15 32.65
CA ASP A 217 7.39 -0.17 31.64
C ASP A 217 6.18 0.74 31.81
N PHE A 218 5.91 1.57 30.82
CA PHE A 218 4.73 2.41 30.73
C PHE A 218 3.65 1.68 29.91
N ARG A 219 2.49 1.47 30.54
CA ARG A 219 1.33 0.77 29.97
C ARG A 219 0.09 1.67 30.00
N GLY A 220 -1.05 1.16 29.57
CA GLY A 220 -2.28 1.93 29.44
C GLY A 220 -2.41 2.57 28.06
N THR A 221 -3.24 3.60 27.95
CA THR A 221 -3.42 4.38 26.71
C THR A 221 -2.13 5.07 26.28
N LEU A 222 -2.04 5.50 25.02
CA LEU A 222 -0.90 6.28 24.54
C LEU A 222 -0.69 7.58 25.33
N TRP A 223 -1.75 8.17 25.90
CA TRP A 223 -1.62 9.34 26.78
C TRP A 223 -0.91 9.01 28.08
N GLN A 224 -1.32 7.91 28.73
CA GLN A 224 -0.69 7.43 29.97
C GLN A 224 0.78 7.07 29.73
N GLN A 225 1.09 6.46 28.58
CA GLN A 225 2.48 6.12 28.23
C GLN A 225 3.37 7.33 27.98
N LEU A 226 2.79 8.44 27.49
CA LEU A 226 3.53 9.67 27.22
C LEU A 226 3.82 10.46 28.50
N GLU A 227 2.89 10.46 29.45
CA GLU A 227 2.95 11.32 30.64
C GLU A 227 3.72 10.68 31.81
N GLY A 228 3.79 9.35 31.83
CA GLY A 228 4.51 8.60 32.86
C GLY A 228 3.61 8.13 34.00
#